data_AF-A0A7J7K9M9-F1
#
_entry.id   AF-A0A7J7K9M9-F1
#
_cell.length_a   1.000
_cell.length_b   1.000
_cell.length_c   1.000
_cell.angle_alpha   90.00
_cell.angle_beta   90.00
_cell.angle_gamma   90.00
#
_symmetry.space_group_name_H-M   'P 1'
#
loop_
_entity.id
_entity.type
_entity.pdbx_description
1 polymer ?
#
loop_
_entity_poly.entity_id
_entity_poly.type
_entity_poly.pdbx_seq_one_letter_code
_entity_poly.pdbx_strand_id
1 'polypeptide(L)'
;MYSYVTSELRQLIDKYFNTSGKQSITGHSMGGHGALICALKNPGLYSSVSAFSPICNPMECPWGQKAFTGYLGSNKDTWKAYDSCQLLKTYSGPALNILVDQGAADQFLSDGQLLPDHLETACATASQKAIVRMQDGYDHSYFFISTFIGDHLHHHAKFLK
;
A
#
# COMPACT_ATOMS: atom_id res chain seq x y z
N MET A 1 -1.97 14.88 4.07
CA MET A 1 -0.82 14.05 3.62
C MET A 1 -1.02 13.45 2.23
N TYR A 2 -2.18 12.86 1.90
CA TYR A 2 -2.44 12.28 0.56
C TYR A 2 -2.12 13.23 -0.61
N SER A 3 -2.71 14.44 -0.62
CA SER A 3 -2.48 15.44 -1.69
C SER A 3 -1.03 15.89 -1.81
N TYR A 4 -0.32 15.97 -0.68
CA TYR A 4 1.11 16.30 -0.67
C TYR A 4 1.91 15.24 -1.42
N VAL A 5 1.70 13.96 -1.13
CA VAL A 5 2.44 12.85 -1.76
C VAL A 5 2.06 12.66 -3.23
N THR A 6 0.77 12.70 -3.58
CA THR A 6 0.31 12.38 -4.94
C THR A 6 0.37 13.55 -5.91
N SER A 7 0.45 14.78 -5.40
CA SER A 7 0.42 16.00 -6.21
C SER A 7 1.64 16.89 -5.96
N GLU A 8 1.73 17.54 -4.79
CA GLU A 8 2.73 18.60 -4.55
C GLU A 8 4.17 18.09 -4.64
N LEU A 9 4.53 17.08 -3.86
CA LEU A 9 5.87 16.50 -3.84
C LEU A 9 6.25 15.95 -5.21
N ARG A 10 5.34 15.19 -5.85
CA ARG A 10 5.58 14.62 -7.16
C ARG A 10 5.88 15.69 -8.21
N GLN A 11 5.07 16.75 -8.27
CA GLN A 11 5.27 17.85 -9.22
C GLN A 11 6.59 18.59 -8.96
N LEU A 12 6.99 18.75 -7.70
CA LEU A 12 8.29 19.32 -7.36
C LEU A 12 9.43 18.41 -7.82
N ILE A 13 9.32 17.10 -7.64
CA ILE A 13 10.33 16.14 -8.12
C ILE A 13 10.46 16.20 -9.64
N ASP A 14 9.35 16.15 -10.38
CA ASP A 14 9.34 16.25 -11.84
C ASP A 14 9.88 17.60 -12.36
N LYS A 15 9.72 18.68 -11.58
CA LYS A 15 10.21 20.03 -11.94
C LYS A 15 11.72 20.18 -11.76
N TYR A 16 12.29 19.59 -10.72
CA TYR A 16 13.67 19.87 -10.30
C TYR A 16 14.67 18.73 -10.56
N PHE A 17 14.19 17.54 -10.93
CA PHE A 17 15.04 16.38 -11.20
C PHE A 17 14.74 15.76 -12.57
N ASN A 18 15.70 15.05 -13.14
CA ASN A 18 15.55 14.39 -14.44
C ASN A 18 14.77 13.08 -14.28
N THR A 19 13.44 13.15 -14.23
CA THR A 19 12.55 11.98 -14.17
C THR A 19 12.14 11.54 -15.59
N SER A 20 11.72 10.28 -15.73
CA SER A 20 11.16 9.76 -16.99
C SER A 20 9.66 10.02 -17.14
N GLY A 21 9.03 10.68 -16.16
CA GLY A 21 7.57 10.79 -16.03
C GLY A 21 6.86 9.49 -15.61
N LYS A 22 7.56 8.35 -15.54
CA LYS A 22 7.05 7.09 -14.97
C LYS A 22 7.40 7.02 -13.49
N GLN A 23 6.49 6.47 -12.69
CA GLN A 23 6.67 6.34 -11.25
C GLN A 23 6.00 5.09 -10.71
N SER A 24 6.50 4.59 -9.61
CA SER A 24 5.93 3.50 -8.83
C SER A 24 6.03 3.88 -7.36
N ILE A 25 5.25 3.24 -6.50
CA ILE A 25 5.18 3.61 -5.08
C ILE A 25 5.32 2.37 -4.19
N THR A 26 6.05 2.53 -3.09
CA THR A 26 6.20 1.52 -2.05
C THR A 26 6.17 2.15 -0.67
N GLY A 27 6.06 1.33 0.36
CA GLY A 27 6.13 1.79 1.74
C GLY A 27 6.05 0.64 2.74
N HIS A 28 6.29 0.97 4.01
CA HIS A 28 6.26 0.03 5.12
C HIS A 28 5.13 0.37 6.10
N SER A 29 4.35 -0.61 6.56
CA SER A 29 3.33 -0.41 7.61
C SER A 29 2.28 0.64 7.21
N MET A 30 2.13 1.72 7.98
CA MET A 30 1.33 2.89 7.58
C MET A 30 1.75 3.48 6.23
N GLY A 31 3.05 3.45 5.89
CA GLY A 31 3.53 3.83 4.56
C GLY A 31 3.12 2.82 3.48
N GLY A 32 3.04 1.54 3.80
CA GLY A 32 2.54 0.49 2.89
C GLY A 32 1.05 0.66 2.60
N HIS A 33 0.27 0.97 3.64
CA HIS A 33 -1.10 1.46 3.49
C HIS A 33 -1.19 2.67 2.54
N GLY A 34 -0.37 3.69 2.79
CA GLY A 34 -0.27 4.90 1.97
C GLY A 34 0.01 4.59 0.50
N ALA A 35 0.99 3.71 0.22
CA ALA A 35 1.34 3.28 -1.13
C ALA A 35 0.15 2.64 -1.86
N LEU A 36 -0.53 1.69 -1.21
CA LEU A 36 -1.70 1.00 -1.77
C LEU A 36 -2.84 1.97 -2.08
N ILE A 37 -3.22 2.86 -1.15
CA ILE A 37 -4.31 3.80 -1.40
C ILE A 37 -3.93 4.85 -2.46
N CYS A 38 -2.66 5.25 -2.55
CA CYS A 38 -2.21 6.16 -3.60
C CYS A 38 -2.32 5.50 -4.97
N ALA A 39 -1.91 4.24 -5.11
CA ALA A 39 -2.07 3.50 -6.36
C ALA A 39 -3.55 3.33 -6.76
N LEU A 40 -4.40 2.92 -5.81
CA LEU A 40 -5.82 2.66 -6.05
C LEU A 40 -6.61 3.93 -6.39
N LYS A 41 -6.31 5.05 -5.73
CA LYS A 41 -7.03 6.33 -5.95
C LYS A 41 -6.52 7.15 -7.12
N ASN A 42 -5.39 6.76 -7.74
CA ASN A 42 -4.85 7.43 -8.93
C ASN A 42 -4.62 6.40 -10.06
N PRO A 43 -5.68 5.82 -10.65
CA PRO A 43 -5.57 4.88 -11.75
C PRO A 43 -4.68 5.41 -12.87
N GLY A 44 -3.67 4.62 -13.27
CA GLY A 44 -2.72 4.97 -14.33
C GLY A 44 -1.56 5.88 -13.92
N LEU A 45 -1.56 6.44 -12.70
CA LEU A 45 -0.46 7.30 -12.24
C LEU A 45 0.79 6.50 -11.88
N TYR A 46 0.61 5.34 -11.24
CA TYR A 46 1.70 4.48 -10.77
C TYR A 46 1.77 3.19 -11.62
N SER A 47 2.94 2.90 -12.19
CA SER A 47 3.16 1.73 -13.04
C SER A 47 3.16 0.40 -12.25
N SER A 48 3.52 0.47 -10.97
CA SER A 48 3.45 -0.64 -10.03
C SER A 48 3.40 -0.14 -8.59
N VAL A 49 2.94 -0.99 -7.68
CA VAL A 49 2.87 -0.71 -6.25
C VAL A 49 3.39 -1.91 -5.46
N SER A 50 4.09 -1.65 -4.37
CA SER A 50 4.47 -2.70 -3.44
C SER A 50 4.38 -2.24 -1.98
N ALA A 51 4.44 -3.16 -1.02
CA ALA A 51 4.45 -2.79 0.39
C ALA A 51 5.12 -3.85 1.27
N PHE A 52 5.70 -3.39 2.37
CA PHE A 52 6.20 -4.22 3.47
C PHE A 52 5.25 -4.12 4.67
N SER A 53 4.77 -5.25 5.18
CA SER A 53 3.84 -5.34 6.32
C SER A 53 2.75 -4.26 6.33
N PRO A 54 1.99 -4.05 5.22
CA PRO A 54 1.04 -2.94 5.12
C PRO A 54 -0.15 -3.06 6.08
N ILE A 55 -0.70 -1.92 6.48
CA ILE A 55 -2.05 -1.86 7.07
C ILE A 55 -3.09 -1.90 5.93
N CYS A 56 -3.59 -3.09 5.60
CA CYS A 56 -4.41 -3.32 4.42
C CYS A 56 -5.88 -2.91 4.56
N ASN A 57 -6.44 -3.05 5.76
CA ASN A 57 -7.85 -2.80 6.04
C ASN A 57 -7.99 -1.95 7.32
N PRO A 58 -7.52 -0.68 7.32
CA PRO A 58 -7.53 0.19 8.49
C PRO A 58 -8.92 0.44 9.09
N MET A 59 -10.01 0.26 8.34
CA MET A 59 -11.36 0.32 8.93
C MET A 59 -11.63 -0.81 9.92
N GLU A 60 -10.96 -1.94 9.76
CA GLU A 60 -11.13 -3.17 10.55
C GLU A 60 -9.98 -3.43 11.54
N CYS A 61 -9.05 -2.47 11.73
CA CYS A 61 -7.97 -2.61 12.72
C CYS A 61 -7.92 -1.47 13.76
N PRO A 62 -7.44 -1.73 14.99
CA PRO A 62 -7.44 -0.72 16.06
C PRO A 62 -6.69 0.57 15.71
N TRP A 63 -5.53 0.48 15.05
CA TRP A 63 -4.77 1.68 14.64
C TRP A 63 -5.55 2.54 13.67
N GLY A 64 -6.11 1.94 12.62
CA GLY A 64 -6.87 2.66 11.61
C GLY A 64 -8.16 3.26 12.18
N GLN A 65 -8.90 2.52 13.01
CA GLN A 65 -10.09 3.04 13.67
C GLN A 65 -9.79 4.26 14.55
N LYS A 66 -8.70 4.21 15.34
CA LYS A 66 -8.27 5.34 16.17
C LYS A 66 -7.85 6.54 15.31
N ALA A 67 -7.03 6.32 14.29
CA ALA A 67 -6.52 7.37 13.42
C ALA A 67 -7.64 8.03 12.59
N PHE A 68 -8.52 7.23 11.98
CA PHE A 68 -9.62 7.75 11.18
C PHE A 68 -10.68 8.46 12.01
N THR A 69 -10.97 7.99 13.23
CA THR A 69 -11.83 8.74 14.14
C THR A 69 -11.25 10.13 14.43
N GLY A 70 -9.94 10.20 14.68
CA GLY A 70 -9.26 11.47 14.96
C GLY A 70 -9.17 12.42 13.78
N TYR A 71 -8.90 11.92 12.56
CA TYR A 71 -8.65 12.76 11.38
C TYR A 71 -9.88 12.98 10.49
N LEU A 72 -10.78 12.00 10.42
CA LEU A 72 -11.93 11.97 9.49
C LEU A 72 -13.27 12.04 10.22
N GLY A 73 -13.27 12.00 11.55
CA GLY A 73 -14.46 12.00 12.39
C GLY A 73 -15.11 10.61 12.52
N SER A 74 -16.27 10.56 13.18
CA SER A 74 -16.99 9.32 13.50
C SER A 74 -17.78 8.71 12.34
N ASN A 75 -17.94 9.43 11.23
CA ASN A 75 -18.64 8.91 10.06
C ASN A 75 -17.76 7.91 9.30
N LYS A 76 -17.98 6.61 9.51
CA LYS A 76 -17.22 5.53 8.86
C LYS A 76 -17.32 5.51 7.33
N ASP A 77 -18.32 6.16 6.72
CA ASP A 77 -18.39 6.24 5.26
C ASP A 77 -17.23 7.06 4.67
N THR A 78 -16.72 8.07 5.40
CA THR A 78 -15.58 8.86 4.93
C THR A 78 -14.27 8.07 4.97
N TRP A 79 -14.20 7.02 5.80
CA TRP A 79 -13.00 6.18 5.96
C TRP A 79 -12.78 5.27 4.76
N LYS A 80 -13.86 4.85 4.08
CA LYS A 80 -13.81 3.99 2.89
C LYS A 80 -12.92 4.57 1.80
N ALA A 81 -12.85 5.90 1.70
CA ALA A 81 -12.00 6.60 0.75
C ALA A 81 -10.48 6.45 1.02
N TYR A 82 -10.11 5.90 2.18
CA TYR A 82 -8.74 5.72 2.65
C TYR A 82 -8.52 4.29 3.16
N ASP A 83 -9.24 3.30 2.63
CA ASP A 83 -9.06 1.89 2.99
C ASP A 83 -8.82 1.07 1.71
N SER A 84 -7.70 0.36 1.62
CA SER A 84 -7.32 -0.35 0.39
C SER A 84 -8.34 -1.44 0.02
N CYS A 85 -8.88 -2.15 1.01
CA CYS A 85 -9.89 -3.19 0.78
C CYS A 85 -11.22 -2.60 0.31
N GLN A 86 -11.62 -1.43 0.82
CA GLN A 86 -12.82 -0.75 0.33
C GLN A 86 -12.62 -0.13 -1.05
N LEU A 87 -11.46 0.48 -1.30
CA LEU A 87 -11.13 1.10 -2.59
C LEU A 87 -11.08 0.08 -3.73
N LEU A 88 -10.58 -1.14 -3.46
CA LEU A 88 -10.57 -2.24 -4.43
C LEU A 88 -11.97 -2.59 -4.95
N LYS A 89 -13.01 -2.52 -4.11
CA LYS A 89 -14.40 -2.84 -4.50
C LYS A 89 -14.94 -1.93 -5.59
N THR A 90 -14.45 -0.70 -5.65
CA THR A 90 -14.89 0.33 -6.61
C THR A 90 -13.80 0.67 -7.62
N TYR A 91 -12.68 -0.07 -7.64
CA TYR A 91 -11.56 0.21 -8.53
C TYR A 91 -11.91 -0.17 -9.96
N SER A 92 -11.83 0.80 -10.87
CA SER A 92 -12.12 0.63 -12.30
C SER A 92 -10.92 0.97 -13.19
N GLY A 93 -9.72 1.02 -12.60
CA GLY A 93 -8.48 1.33 -13.31
C GLY A 93 -7.84 0.13 -14.02
N PRO A 94 -6.68 0.35 -14.66
CA PRO A 94 -5.87 -0.72 -15.24
C PRO A 94 -5.46 -1.76 -14.20
N ALA A 95 -5.11 -2.97 -14.64
CA ALA A 95 -4.58 -3.99 -13.73
C ALA A 95 -3.35 -3.48 -12.97
N LEU A 96 -3.37 -3.58 -11.63
CA LEU A 96 -2.27 -3.17 -10.77
C LEU A 96 -1.24 -4.30 -10.63
N ASN A 97 0.03 -3.93 -10.63
CA ASN A 97 1.15 -4.84 -10.35
C ASN A 97 1.51 -4.74 -8.86
N ILE A 98 0.80 -5.49 -8.02
CA ILE A 98 0.91 -5.43 -6.55
C ILE A 98 1.84 -6.54 -6.02
N LEU A 99 2.85 -6.15 -5.23
CA LEU A 99 3.71 -7.04 -4.45
C LEU A 99 3.66 -6.66 -2.97
N VAL A 100 3.38 -7.62 -2.09
CA VAL A 100 3.42 -7.43 -0.64
C VAL A 100 4.32 -8.49 -0.02
N ASP A 101 5.21 -8.05 0.85
CA ASP A 101 5.94 -8.92 1.77
C ASP A 101 5.46 -8.67 3.19
N GLN A 102 5.19 -9.75 3.92
CA GLN A 102 4.74 -9.73 5.30
C GLN A 102 5.61 -10.68 6.12
N GLY A 103 6.24 -10.17 7.18
CA GLY A 103 6.88 -11.02 8.17
C GLY A 103 5.87 -11.91 8.88
N ALA A 104 6.08 -13.23 8.90
CA ALA A 104 5.17 -14.17 9.58
C ALA A 104 5.32 -14.15 11.11
N ALA A 105 6.43 -13.63 11.63
CA ALA A 105 6.68 -13.40 13.05
C ALA A 105 6.46 -11.93 13.46
N ASP A 106 5.77 -11.16 12.62
CA ASP A 106 5.42 -9.76 12.89
C ASP A 106 4.36 -9.67 13.99
N GLN A 107 4.72 -9.07 15.12
CA GLN A 107 3.81 -8.89 16.26
C GLN A 107 2.52 -8.12 15.90
N PHE A 108 2.59 -7.18 14.94
CA PHE A 108 1.41 -6.40 14.54
C PHE A 108 0.49 -7.17 13.59
N LEU A 109 0.98 -8.24 12.96
CA LEU A 109 0.14 -9.20 12.26
C LEU A 109 -0.75 -9.95 13.26
N SER A 110 -0.15 -10.51 14.33
CA SER A 110 -0.91 -11.20 15.38
C SER A 110 -1.84 -10.28 16.16
N ASP A 111 -1.49 -9.00 16.32
CA ASP A 111 -2.35 -7.99 16.95
C ASP A 111 -3.50 -7.53 16.05
N GLY A 112 -3.62 -8.07 14.82
CA GLY A 112 -4.70 -7.75 13.88
C GLY A 112 -4.60 -6.35 13.28
N GLN A 113 -3.41 -5.75 13.21
CA GLN A 113 -3.22 -4.41 12.63
C GLN A 113 -3.11 -4.44 11.10
N LEU A 114 -2.51 -5.51 10.56
CA LEU A 114 -2.02 -5.52 9.17
C LEU A 114 -3.03 -6.10 8.19
N LEU A 115 -3.63 -7.24 8.54
CA LEU A 115 -4.72 -7.89 7.79
C LEU A 115 -4.41 -8.13 6.29
N PRO A 116 -3.26 -8.73 5.92
CA PRO A 116 -2.89 -8.99 4.52
C PRO A 116 -3.84 -9.96 3.79
N ASP A 117 -4.45 -10.89 4.52
CA ASP A 117 -5.47 -11.83 4.03
C ASP A 117 -6.75 -11.10 3.55
N HIS A 118 -7.11 -10.00 4.22
CA HIS A 118 -8.21 -9.14 3.76
C HIS A 118 -7.87 -8.49 2.39
N LEU A 119 -6.60 -8.09 2.18
CA LEU A 119 -6.16 -7.55 0.89
C LEU A 119 -6.24 -8.60 -0.22
N GLU A 120 -5.75 -9.82 0.03
CA GLU A 120 -5.81 -10.92 -0.94
C GLU A 120 -7.25 -11.21 -1.37
N THR A 121 -8.16 -11.29 -0.39
CA THR A 121 -9.60 -11.51 -0.63
C THR A 121 -10.21 -10.37 -1.43
N ALA A 122 -9.89 -9.11 -1.08
CA ALA A 122 -10.39 -7.93 -1.79
C ALA A 122 -9.85 -7.86 -3.23
N CYS A 123 -8.57 -8.18 -3.45
CA CYS A 123 -7.98 -8.25 -4.77
C CYS A 123 -8.65 -9.33 -5.62
N ALA A 124 -8.82 -10.55 -5.09
CA ALA A 124 -9.49 -11.63 -5.80
C ALA A 124 -10.93 -11.26 -6.20
N THR A 125 -11.68 -10.63 -5.29
CA THR A 125 -13.05 -10.15 -5.56
C THR A 125 -13.08 -9.08 -6.65
N ALA A 126 -12.10 -8.17 -6.65
CA ALA A 126 -11.96 -7.10 -7.63
C ALA A 126 -11.27 -7.54 -8.94
N SER A 127 -11.00 -8.85 -9.11
CA SER A 127 -10.24 -9.39 -10.25
C SER A 127 -8.86 -8.73 -10.44
N GLN A 128 -8.26 -8.24 -9.34
CA GLN A 128 -6.89 -7.74 -9.29
C GLN A 128 -5.96 -8.85 -8.81
N LYS A 129 -4.73 -8.86 -9.31
CA LYS A 129 -3.70 -9.81 -8.86
C LYS A 129 -2.79 -9.11 -7.87
N ALA A 130 -2.65 -9.70 -6.69
CA ALA A 130 -1.61 -9.35 -5.73
C ALA A 130 -0.74 -10.58 -5.47
N ILE A 131 0.57 -10.36 -5.44
CA ILE A 131 1.52 -11.36 -4.95
C ILE A 131 1.77 -11.00 -3.49
N VAL A 132 1.27 -11.82 -2.56
CA VAL A 132 1.50 -11.65 -1.13
C VAL A 132 2.41 -12.78 -0.66
N ARG A 133 3.56 -12.42 -0.10
CA ARG A 133 4.59 -13.36 0.38
C ARG A 133 4.66 -13.30 1.89
N MET A 134 4.38 -14.42 2.54
CA MET A 134 4.61 -14.60 3.97
C MET A 134 6.06 -15.05 4.18
N GLN A 135 6.82 -14.27 4.94
CA GLN A 135 8.26 -14.50 5.17
C GLN A 135 8.48 -15.07 6.57
N ASP A 136 8.76 -16.37 6.63
CA ASP A 136 8.91 -17.12 7.88
C ASP A 136 10.05 -16.56 8.75
N GLY A 137 9.76 -16.34 10.03
CA GLY A 137 10.74 -15.86 11.02
C GLY A 137 11.06 -14.36 10.96
N TYR A 138 10.51 -13.62 9.98
CA TYR A 138 10.71 -12.18 9.86
C TYR A 138 9.68 -11.38 10.65
N ASP A 139 10.13 -10.27 11.23
CA ASP A 139 9.36 -9.36 12.07
C ASP A 139 8.96 -8.07 11.31
N HIS A 140 8.55 -7.03 12.05
CA HIS A 140 8.16 -5.71 11.50
C HIS A 140 9.35 -4.75 11.29
N SER A 141 10.58 -5.20 11.51
CA SER A 141 11.73 -4.31 11.60
C SER A 141 12.32 -3.97 10.22
N TYR A 142 13.27 -3.03 10.22
CA TYR A 142 14.06 -2.78 9.02
C TYR A 142 15.01 -3.93 8.66
N PHE A 143 15.28 -4.90 9.54
CA PHE A 143 16.03 -6.10 9.15
C PHE A 143 15.23 -6.91 8.13
N PHE A 144 13.93 -7.11 8.38
CA PHE A 144 12.99 -7.69 7.42
C PHE A 144 12.96 -6.89 6.11
N ILE A 145 12.74 -5.57 6.17
CA ILE A 145 12.69 -4.73 4.96
C ILE A 145 14.00 -4.83 4.16
N SER A 146 15.14 -4.69 4.82
CA SER A 146 16.46 -4.71 4.16
C SER A 146 16.76 -6.04 3.47
N THR A 147 16.20 -7.14 3.95
CA THR A 147 16.36 -8.46 3.35
C THR A 147 15.69 -8.55 1.98
N PHE A 148 14.51 -7.94 1.83
CA PHE A 148 13.66 -8.09 0.64
C PHE A 148 13.51 -6.82 -0.21
N ILE A 149 14.10 -5.69 0.21
CA ILE A 149 14.03 -4.43 -0.57
C ILE A 149 14.58 -4.58 -1.99
N GLY A 150 15.59 -5.43 -2.19
CA GLY A 150 16.12 -5.75 -3.52
C GLY A 150 15.05 -6.32 -4.46
N ASP A 151 14.20 -7.20 -3.96
CA ASP A 151 13.10 -7.79 -4.75
C ASP A 151 12.07 -6.75 -5.15
N HIS A 152 11.73 -5.83 -4.24
CA HIS A 152 10.79 -4.74 -4.51
C HIS A 152 11.35 -3.75 -5.53
N LEU A 153 12.64 -3.42 -5.45
CA LEU A 153 13.31 -2.59 -6.45
C LEU A 153 13.30 -3.28 -7.83
N HIS A 154 13.60 -4.59 -7.89
CA HIS A 154 13.51 -5.35 -9.13
C HIS A 154 12.09 -5.46 -9.67
N HIS A 155 11.08 -5.62 -8.80
CA HIS A 155 9.67 -5.60 -9.18
C HIS A 155 9.32 -4.28 -9.86
N HIS A 156 9.59 -3.14 -9.22
CA HIS A 156 9.30 -1.82 -9.78
C HIS A 156 10.07 -1.53 -11.08
N ALA A 157 11.35 -1.90 -11.14
CA ALA A 157 12.18 -1.68 -12.31
C ALA A 157 11.63 -2.36 -13.58
N LYS A 158 10.85 -3.46 -13.47
CA LYS A 158 10.19 -4.10 -14.62
C LYS A 158 9.15 -3.21 -15.29
N PHE A 159 8.53 -2.29 -14.53
CA PHE A 159 7.43 -1.45 -15.00
C PHE A 159 7.83 0.02 -15.22
N LEU A 160 9.08 0.37 -14.91
CA LEU A 160 9.61 1.74 -15.02
C LEU A 160 10.55 1.95 -16.22
N LYS A 161 10.80 0.91 -17.02
CA LYS A 161 11.46 1.04 -18.32
C LYS A 161 10.52 1.72 -19.30
#